data_AF-A0A8F9S0K4-F1
#
_entry.id   AF-A0A8F9S0K4-F1
#
_cell.length_a   1.000
_cell.length_b   1.000
_cell.length_c   1.000
_cell.angle_alpha   90.00
_cell.angle_beta   90.00
_cell.angle_gamma   90.00
#
_symmetry.space_group_name_H-M   'P 1'
#
loop_
_entity.id
_entity.type
_entity.pdbx_description
1 polymer ?
#
loop_
_entity_poly.entity_id
_entity_poly.type
_entity_poly.pdbx_seq_one_letter_code
_entity_poly.pdbx_strand_id
1 'polypeptide(L)'
;MSIKMPSIMVWAGTMSLLLIMSSAAAIRSDDKNITRLLNNQVIVSRQIMCVLEKSPCDQLGRQLKAALPEVILRNCRNCSPQQAQNAQKLTTFLQTRYPDVWAMLIRKYKGV
;
A
#
# COMPACT_ATOMS: atom_id res chain seq x y z
N MET A 1 32.57 10.63 8.76
CA MET A 1 33.81 10.97 8.02
C MET A 1 34.25 9.71 7.28
N SER A 2 34.42 9.84 5.96
CA SER A 2 35.01 8.88 5.01
C SER A 2 34.35 7.52 4.73
N ILE A 3 33.85 7.45 3.51
CA ILE A 3 33.57 6.29 2.66
C ILE A 3 34.82 5.43 2.46
N LYS A 4 34.68 4.10 2.44
CA LYS A 4 35.43 3.21 1.54
C LYS A 4 34.78 1.82 1.43
N MET A 5 34.17 1.56 0.28
CA MET A 5 33.92 0.19 -0.21
C MET A 5 35.25 -0.42 -0.66
N PRO A 6 35.54 -1.70 -0.37
CA PRO A 6 36.47 -2.48 -1.15
C PRO A 6 35.71 -3.44 -2.07
N SER A 7 35.88 -3.24 -3.37
CA SER A 7 35.64 -4.27 -4.38
C SER A 7 36.58 -5.45 -4.12
N ILE A 8 36.04 -6.62 -3.77
CA ILE A 8 36.78 -7.88 -3.91
C ILE A 8 35.84 -8.92 -4.49
N MET A 9 36.23 -9.31 -5.69
CA MET A 9 35.61 -10.20 -6.64
C MET A 9 35.71 -11.66 -6.14
N VAL A 10 34.54 -12.27 -5.99
CA VAL A 10 34.17 -13.67 -6.26
C VAL A 10 35.33 -14.67 -6.35
N TRP A 11 35.40 -15.65 -5.44
CA TRP A 11 35.81 -17.02 -5.81
C TRP A 11 34.91 -18.07 -5.13
N ALA A 12 34.43 -18.96 -6.00
CA ALA A 12 33.73 -20.22 -5.84
C ALA A 12 33.59 -20.84 -4.44
N GLY A 13 32.34 -21.20 -4.09
CA GLY A 13 32.06 -22.30 -3.16
C GLY A 13 31.32 -21.92 -1.90
N THR A 14 30.07 -21.46 -2.00
CA THR A 14 29.14 -21.52 -0.86
C THR A 14 27.75 -21.95 -1.33
N MET A 15 27.45 -23.22 -1.06
CA MET A 15 26.08 -23.70 -0.93
C MET A 15 25.52 -23.12 0.37
N SER A 16 24.94 -21.91 0.30
CA SER A 16 24.25 -21.30 1.43
C SER A 16 23.03 -20.56 0.95
N LEU A 17 21.89 -21.19 1.19
CA LEU A 17 20.57 -20.62 1.45
C LEU A 17 20.25 -19.35 0.66
N LEU A 18 19.50 -19.52 -0.44
CA LEU A 18 18.63 -18.46 -0.95
C LEU A 18 17.65 -18.08 0.18
N LEU A 19 18.05 -17.14 1.04
CA LEU A 19 17.12 -16.35 1.82
C LEU A 19 16.35 -15.54 0.79
N ILE A 20 15.23 -16.11 0.33
CA ILE A 20 14.16 -15.37 -0.29
C ILE A 20 13.77 -14.32 0.74
N MET A 21 14.33 -13.11 0.60
CA MET A 21 13.86 -11.93 1.32
C MET A 21 12.43 -11.70 0.86
N SER A 22 11.49 -12.38 1.52
CA SER A 22 10.08 -12.04 1.47
C SER A 22 9.94 -10.73 2.23
N SER A 23 10.22 -9.61 1.57
CA SER A 23 9.83 -8.31 2.08
C SER A 23 8.31 -8.22 1.97
N ALA A 24 7.60 -8.93 2.85
CA ALA A 24 6.23 -8.58 3.16
C ALA A 24 6.30 -7.19 3.78
N ALA A 25 6.13 -6.17 2.94
CA ALA A 25 6.01 -4.79 3.37
C ALA A 25 4.85 -4.75 4.36
N ALA A 26 5.16 -4.80 5.65
CA ALA A 26 4.16 -4.74 6.70
C ALA A 26 3.46 -3.38 6.55
N ILE A 27 2.21 -3.42 6.06
CA ILE A 27 1.37 -2.23 5.87
C ILE A 27 1.00 -1.71 7.27
N ARG A 28 1.86 -0.86 7.84
CA ARG A 28 1.58 -0.16 9.10
C ARG A 28 0.68 1.04 8.81
N SER A 29 -0.60 0.78 8.63
CA SER A 29 -1.64 1.80 8.62
C SER A 29 -2.23 1.91 10.03
N ASP A 30 -1.75 2.89 10.81
CA ASP A 30 -2.28 3.21 12.14
C ASP A 30 -3.70 3.81 12.03
N ASP A 31 -4.64 3.37 12.89
CA ASP A 31 -6.04 3.81 12.95
C ASP A 31 -6.19 5.34 13.03
N LYS A 32 -5.22 6.01 13.68
CA LYS A 32 -5.20 7.47 13.77
C LYS A 32 -5.11 8.13 12.38
N ASN A 33 -4.34 7.55 11.46
CA ASN A 33 -4.21 8.07 10.10
C ASN A 33 -5.48 7.85 9.29
N ILE A 34 -6.15 6.71 9.48
CA ILE A 34 -7.44 6.41 8.83
C ILE A 34 -8.51 7.39 9.26
N THR A 35 -8.63 7.64 10.57
CA THR A 35 -9.61 8.59 11.11
C THR A 35 -9.35 10.02 10.63
N ARG A 36 -8.08 10.46 10.62
CA ARG A 36 -7.70 11.77 10.09
C ARG A 36 -8.03 11.93 8.61
N LEU A 37 -7.80 10.88 7.82
CA LEU A 37 -8.15 10.86 6.41
C LEU A 37 -9.66 11.03 6.23
N LEU A 38 -10.47 10.22 6.92
CA LEU A 38 -11.93 10.25 6.77
C LEU A 38 -12.57 11.59 7.19
N ASN A 39 -11.95 12.30 8.14
CA ASN A 39 -12.47 13.56 8.66
C ASN A 39 -12.03 14.81 7.88
N ASN A 40 -11.11 14.69 6.90
CA ASN A 40 -10.58 15.85 6.18
C ASN A 40 -10.65 15.65 4.67
N GLN A 41 -11.58 16.36 4.03
CA GLN A 41 -11.82 16.28 2.58
C GLN A 41 -10.59 16.62 1.73
N VAL A 42 -9.72 17.53 2.19
CA VAL A 42 -8.48 17.88 1.48
C VAL A 42 -7.51 16.70 1.48
N ILE A 43 -7.41 15.99 2.62
CA ILE A 43 -6.59 14.79 2.73
C ILE A 43 -7.18 13.68 1.86
N VAL A 44 -8.50 13.44 1.93
CA VAL A 44 -9.19 12.44 1.09
C VAL A 44 -8.86 12.66 -0.39
N SER A 45 -9.07 13.89 -0.89
CA SER A 45 -8.84 14.24 -2.28
C SER A 45 -7.38 13.98 -2.69
N ARG A 46 -6.42 14.40 -1.86
CA ARG A 46 -4.99 14.13 -2.11
C ARG A 46 -4.70 12.63 -2.19
N GLN A 47 -5.23 11.83 -1.26
CA GLN A 47 -4.99 10.39 -1.27
C GLN A 47 -5.66 9.71 -2.46
N ILE A 48 -6.87 10.13 -2.85
CA ILE A 48 -7.56 9.67 -4.06
C ILE A 48 -6.71 9.93 -5.31
N MET A 49 -6.19 11.15 -5.46
CA MET A 49 -5.32 11.49 -6.61
C MET A 49 -4.05 10.66 -6.62
N CYS A 50 -3.45 10.39 -5.46
CA CYS A 50 -2.30 9.50 -5.33
C CYS A 50 -2.62 8.06 -5.77
N VAL A 51 -3.71 7.45 -5.27
CA VAL A 51 -4.03 6.05 -5.62
C VAL A 51 -4.46 5.89 -7.08
N LEU A 52 -4.99 6.94 -7.68
CA LEU A 52 -5.27 7.02 -9.12
C LEU A 52 -4.04 7.38 -9.97
N GLU A 53 -2.88 7.57 -9.35
CA GLU A 53 -1.62 7.95 -10.01
C GLU A 53 -1.68 9.31 -10.73
N LYS A 54 -2.57 10.20 -10.29
CA LYS A 54 -2.72 11.57 -10.80
C LYS A 54 -1.87 12.58 -10.04
N SER A 55 -1.31 12.20 -8.90
CA SER A 55 -0.40 13.01 -8.11
C SER A 55 0.63 12.15 -7.38
N PRO A 56 1.78 12.72 -6.95
CA PRO A 56 2.71 12.02 -6.06
C PRO A 56 2.02 11.58 -4.77
N CYS A 57 2.44 10.42 -4.27
CA CYS A 57 1.95 9.86 -3.01
C CYS A 57 2.84 10.25 -1.84
N ASP A 58 2.24 10.68 -0.73
CA ASP A 58 2.92 10.76 0.56
C ASP A 58 3.06 9.36 1.20
N GLN A 59 3.59 9.29 2.42
CA GLN A 59 3.78 8.01 3.10
C GLN A 59 2.48 7.24 3.30
N LEU A 60 1.38 7.93 3.65
CA LEU A 60 0.07 7.32 3.86
C LEU A 60 -0.48 6.82 2.52
N GLY A 61 -0.44 7.65 1.49
CA GLY A 61 -0.91 7.30 0.14
C GLY A 61 -0.20 6.08 -0.44
N ARG A 62 1.12 5.96 -0.22
CA ARG A 62 1.88 4.77 -0.65
C ARG A 62 1.41 3.50 0.07
N GLN A 63 1.12 3.58 1.37
CA GLN A 63 0.59 2.44 2.13
C GLN A 63 -0.80 2.03 1.64
N LEU A 64 -1.69 3.01 1.43
CA LEU A 64 -3.03 2.78 0.90
C LEU A 64 -2.95 2.14 -0.49
N LYS A 65 -2.13 2.71 -1.38
CA LYS A 65 -1.92 2.19 -2.73
C LYS A 65 -1.39 0.76 -2.74
N ALA A 66 -0.44 0.43 -1.85
CA ALA A 66 0.11 -0.91 -1.71
C ALA A 66 -0.92 -1.93 -1.18
N ALA A 67 -1.90 -1.49 -0.39
CA ALA A 67 -2.96 -2.34 0.14
C ALA A 67 -4.05 -2.69 -0.90
N LEU A 68 -4.24 -1.85 -1.92
CA LEU A 68 -5.35 -1.99 -2.87
C LEU A 68 -5.43 -3.35 -3.57
N PRO A 69 -4.33 -3.95 -4.08
CA PRO A 69 -4.39 -5.28 -4.69
C PRO A 69 -4.88 -6.34 -3.71
N GLU A 70 -4.40 -6.32 -2.46
CA GLU A 70 -4.80 -7.29 -1.43
C GLU A 70 -6.28 -7.15 -1.06
N VAL A 71 -6.76 -5.92 -0.92
CA VAL A 71 -8.15 -5.63 -0.55
C VAL A 71 -9.10 -5.94 -1.71
N ILE A 72 -8.79 -5.49 -2.93
CA ILE A 72 -9.71 -5.57 -4.08
C ILE A 72 -9.70 -6.95 -4.75
N LEU A 73 -8.52 -7.53 -4.97
CA LEU A 73 -8.38 -8.79 -5.71
C LEU A 73 -8.54 -10.01 -4.80
N ARG A 74 -8.02 -9.91 -3.58
CA ARG A 74 -7.89 -11.05 -2.66
C ARG A 74 -8.84 -10.95 -1.47
N ASN A 75 -9.71 -9.94 -1.43
CA ASN A 75 -10.66 -9.71 -0.35
C ASN A 75 -10.00 -9.74 1.04
N CYS A 76 -8.82 -9.12 1.17
CA CYS A 76 -8.06 -9.03 2.41
C CYS A 76 -7.61 -10.38 3.01
N ARG A 77 -7.35 -11.41 2.19
CA ARG A 77 -6.95 -12.76 2.65
C ARG A 77 -5.76 -12.78 3.60
N ASN A 78 -4.80 -11.87 3.43
CA ASN A 78 -3.59 -11.75 4.24
C ASN A 78 -3.60 -10.53 5.18
N CYS A 79 -4.74 -9.84 5.35
CA CYS A 79 -4.84 -8.68 6.23
C CYS A 79 -4.85 -9.08 7.70
N SER A 80 -4.22 -8.29 8.58
CA SER A 80 -4.46 -8.39 10.02
C SER A 80 -5.90 -7.96 10.35
N PRO A 81 -6.45 -8.32 11.53
CA PRO A 81 -7.81 -7.91 11.91
C PRO A 81 -8.02 -6.39 11.84
N GLN A 82 -7.03 -5.61 12.26
CA GLN A 82 -7.06 -4.15 12.21
C GLN A 82 -7.01 -3.62 10.77
N GLN A 83 -6.16 -4.20 9.92
CA GLN A 83 -6.09 -3.83 8.50
C GLN A 83 -7.40 -4.13 7.78
N ALA A 84 -8.02 -5.28 8.04
CA ALA A 84 -9.30 -5.66 7.46
C ALA A 84 -10.42 -4.68 7.86
N GLN A 85 -10.50 -4.30 9.15
CA GLN A 85 -11.46 -3.29 9.62
C GLN A 85 -11.24 -1.93 8.96
N ASN A 86 -9.99 -1.49 8.83
CA ASN A 86 -9.67 -0.22 8.18
C ASN A 86 -9.96 -0.24 6.68
N ALA A 87 -9.63 -1.35 6.01
CA ALA A 87 -9.95 -1.56 4.61
C ALA A 87 -11.46 -1.52 4.37
N GLN A 88 -12.24 -2.16 5.24
CA GLN A 88 -13.70 -2.13 5.18
C GLN A 88 -14.23 -0.71 5.34
N LYS A 89 -13.79 0.05 6.35
CA LYS A 89 -14.19 1.45 6.57
C LYS A 89 -13.90 2.33 5.35
N LEU A 90 -12.68 2.24 4.81
CA LEU A 90 -12.28 3.01 3.62
C LEU A 90 -13.07 2.61 2.38
N THR A 91 -13.32 1.32 2.19
CA THR A 91 -14.08 0.80 1.05
C THR A 91 -15.53 1.29 1.10
N THR A 92 -16.20 1.16 2.25
CA THR A 92 -17.57 1.67 2.44
C THR A 92 -17.63 3.18 2.25
N PHE A 93 -16.63 3.91 2.75
CA PHE A 93 -16.55 5.36 2.56
C PHE A 93 -16.42 5.75 1.08
N LEU A 94 -15.53 5.09 0.34
CA LEU A 94 -15.36 5.35 -1.10
C LEU A 94 -16.61 4.97 -1.89
N GLN A 95 -17.23 3.83 -1.61
CA GLN A 95 -18.47 3.40 -2.28
C GLN A 95 -19.62 4.38 -2.04
N THR A 96 -19.75 4.89 -0.82
CA THR A 96 -20.86 5.79 -0.45
C THR A 96 -20.64 7.23 -0.92
N ARG A 97 -19.41 7.74 -0.80
CA ARG A 97 -19.11 9.17 -1.02
C ARG A 97 -18.46 9.46 -2.37
N TYR A 98 -17.78 8.48 -2.95
CA TYR A 98 -16.98 8.61 -4.18
C TYR A 98 -17.15 7.39 -5.10
N PRO A 99 -18.40 7.02 -5.49
CA PRO A 99 -18.67 5.79 -6.25
C PRO A 99 -17.90 5.74 -7.59
N ASP A 100 -17.73 6.86 -8.26
CA ASP A 100 -16.96 6.93 -9.53
C ASP A 100 -15.49 6.61 -9.32
N VAL A 101 -14.90 7.09 -8.21
CA VAL A 101 -13.52 6.78 -7.83
C VAL A 101 -13.38 5.30 -7.51
N TRP A 102 -14.34 4.73 -6.77
CA TRP A 102 -14.36 3.30 -6.51
C TRP A 102 -14.41 2.49 -7.81
N ALA A 103 -15.28 2.86 -8.75
CA ALA A 103 -15.36 2.21 -10.05
C ALA A 103 -14.04 2.33 -10.85
N MET A 104 -13.37 3.47 -10.81
CA MET A 104 -12.04 3.65 -11.44
C MET A 104 -10.99 2.72 -10.81
N LEU A 105 -10.96 2.61 -9.48
CA LEU A 105 -10.04 1.72 -8.78
C LEU A 105 -10.31 0.25 -9.13
N ILE A 106 -11.57 -0.17 -9.11
CA ILE A 106 -11.95 -1.53 -9.50
C ILE A 106 -11.49 -1.84 -10.93
N ARG A 107 -11.72 -0.94 -11.90
CA ARG A 107 -11.25 -1.13 -13.27
C ARG A 107 -9.73 -1.22 -13.36
N LYS A 108 -9.01 -0.34 -12.65
CA LYS A 108 -7.54 -0.31 -12.65
C LYS A 108 -6.92 -1.59 -12.07
N TYR A 109 -7.49 -2.12 -11.00
CA TYR A 109 -6.90 -3.25 -10.26
C TYR A 109 -7.50 -4.62 -10.61
N LYS A 110 -8.75 -4.72 -11.08
CA LYS A 110 -9.33 -6.00 -11.56
C LYS A 110 -9.09 -6.26 -13.05
N GLY A 111 -8.77 -5.22 -13.83
CA GLY A 111 -8.47 -5.33 -15.26
C GLY A 111 -7.00 -5.67 -15.56
N VAL A 112 -6.21 -5.98 -14.54
CA VAL A 112 -4.81 -6.43 -14.63
C VAL A 112 -4.69 -7.90 -14.27
#